data_AF-D6RC86-F1
#
_entry.id   AF-D6RC86-F1
#
_cell.length_a   1.000
_cell.length_b   1.000
_cell.length_c   1.000
_cell.angle_alpha   90.00
_cell.angle_beta   90.00
_cell.angle_gamma   90.00
#
_symmetry.space_group_name_H-M   'P 1'
#
loop_
_entity.id
_entity.type
_entity.pdbx_description
1 polymer ?
#
loop_
_entity_poly.entity_id
_entity_poly.type
_entity_poly.pdbx_seq_one_letter_code
_entity_poly.pdbx_strand_id
1 'polypeptide(L)'
;MTVMSLSRDLKDDFHSDTVLSILNEQRIRGILCDVTIIVEDTKFKAHSNVLAASSLYFKNIFWSHTICISSHVLELDDLKAEVFTEILNYIYSS
;
A
#
# COMPACT_ATOMS: atom_id res chain seq x y z
N MET A 1 8.61 0.71 48.95
CA MET A 1 8.12 -0.16 47.87
C MET A 1 8.04 0.69 46.62
N THR A 2 9.11 0.71 45.84
CA THR A 2 9.13 1.43 44.55
C THR A 2 8.44 0.53 43.54
N VAL A 3 7.28 0.96 43.05
CA VAL A 3 6.62 0.31 41.92
C VAL A 3 7.54 0.48 40.71
N MET A 4 8.23 -0.59 40.31
CA MET A 4 8.85 -0.65 38.99
C MET A 4 7.71 -0.72 37.99
N SER A 5 7.36 0.41 37.39
CA SER A 5 6.52 0.43 36.20
C SER A 5 7.31 -0.26 35.09
N LEU A 6 7.14 -1.58 34.97
CA LEU A 6 7.64 -2.35 33.85
C LEU A 6 6.76 -2.01 32.64
N SER A 7 7.03 -0.87 32.02
CA SER A 7 6.64 -0.60 30.64
C SER A 7 7.37 -1.61 29.78
N ARG A 8 6.81 -2.82 29.66
CA ARG A 8 7.23 -3.78 28.64
C ARG A 8 6.89 -3.11 27.33
N ASP A 9 7.90 -2.76 26.54
CA ASP A 9 7.70 -2.37 25.15
C ASP A 9 6.93 -3.50 24.47
N LEU A 10 5.66 -3.26 24.13
CA LEU A 10 4.82 -4.17 23.35
C LEU A 10 5.26 -4.07 21.90
N LYS A 11 6.47 -4.56 21.61
CA LYS A 11 7.03 -4.64 20.27
C LYS A 11 7.05 -6.09 19.84
N ASP A 12 6.23 -6.41 18.86
CA ASP A 12 6.33 -7.65 18.10
C ASP A 12 7.17 -7.36 16.85
N ASP A 13 8.36 -7.96 16.78
CA ASP A 13 9.30 -7.75 15.68
C ASP A 13 8.78 -8.28 14.34
N PHE A 14 7.72 -9.11 14.33
CA PHE A 14 7.09 -9.65 13.11
C PHE A 14 5.78 -8.95 12.73
N HIS A 15 5.38 -7.92 13.49
CA HIS A 15 4.10 -7.27 13.28
C HIS A 15 3.98 -6.65 11.88
N SER A 16 5.03 -5.95 11.42
CA SER A 16 5.06 -5.32 10.09
C SER A 16 4.88 -6.35 8.98
N ASP A 17 5.63 -7.45 9.06
CA ASP A 17 5.67 -8.48 8.03
C ASP A 17 4.32 -9.20 7.95
N THR A 18 3.74 -9.49 9.12
CA THR A 18 2.42 -10.11 9.22
C THR A 18 1.33 -9.19 8.65
N VAL A 19 1.35 -7.91 9.01
CA VAL A 19 0.40 -6.92 8.49
C VAL A 19 0.55 -6.77 6.98
N LEU A 20 1.77 -6.66 6.46
CA LEU A 20 2.01 -6.50 5.03
C LEU A 20 1.61 -7.74 4.23
N SER A 21 1.88 -8.94 4.76
CA SER A 21 1.44 -10.20 4.18
C SER A 21 -0.08 -10.25 4.04
N ILE A 22 -0.82 -9.90 5.09
CA ILE A 22 -2.29 -9.83 5.07
C ILE A 22 -2.79 -8.77 4.07
N LEU A 23 -2.14 -7.60 4.02
CA LEU A 23 -2.48 -6.54 3.05
C LEU A 23 -2.23 -7.00 1.61
N ASN A 24 -1.20 -7.82 1.36
CA ASN A 24 -0.95 -8.41 0.05
C ASN A 24 -2.03 -9.43 -0.33
N GLU A 25 -2.48 -10.26 0.60
CA GLU A 25 -3.61 -11.17 0.37
C GLU A 25 -4.90 -10.40 0.05
N GLN A 26 -5.17 -9.32 0.79
CA GLN A 26 -6.32 -8.44 0.53
C GLN A 26 -6.23 -7.83 -0.88
N ARG A 27 -5.05 -7.36 -1.29
CA ARG A 27 -4.79 -6.80 -2.62
C ARG A 27 -5.12 -7.81 -3.72
N ILE A 28 -4.61 -9.04 -3.61
CA ILE A 28 -4.84 -10.11 -4.60
C ILE A 28 -6.34 -10.43 -4.71
N ARG A 29 -7.07 -10.40 -3.59
CA ARG A 29 -8.52 -10.63 -3.55
C ARG A 29 -9.36 -9.38 -3.90
N GLY A 30 -8.73 -8.22 -4.05
CA GLY A 30 -9.41 -6.94 -4.27
C GLY A 30 -10.25 -6.48 -3.08
N ILE A 31 -9.92 -6.91 -1.86
CA ILE A 31 -10.59 -6.55 -0.61
C ILE A 31 -10.01 -5.22 -0.12
N LEU A 32 -10.86 -4.27 0.30
CA LEU A 32 -10.47 -2.94 0.81
C LEU A 32 -9.61 -2.08 -0.14
N CYS A 33 -9.34 -2.54 -1.35
CA CYS A 33 -8.66 -1.77 -2.38
C CYS A 33 -9.53 -0.59 -2.82
N ASP A 34 -9.04 0.62 -2.61
CA ASP A 34 -9.71 1.89 -2.85
C ASP A 34 -9.19 2.61 -4.10
N VAL A 35 -8.13 2.08 -4.72
CA VAL A 35 -7.54 2.57 -5.97
C VAL A 35 -7.34 1.46 -7.00
N THR A 36 -7.56 1.79 -8.27
CA THR A 36 -7.20 1.00 -9.44
C THR A 36 -6.15 1.76 -10.24
N ILE A 37 -4.97 1.18 -10.41
CA ILE A 37 -3.93 1.75 -11.27
C ILE A 37 -4.05 1.09 -12.64
N ILE A 38 -4.14 1.90 -13.68
CA ILE A 38 -4.16 1.45 -15.07
C ILE A 38 -2.78 1.75 -15.65
N VAL A 39 -2.15 0.70 -16.16
CA VAL A 39 -0.85 0.78 -16.84
C VAL A 39 -1.01 0.06 -18.16
N GLU A 40 -0.85 0.79 -19.26
CA GLU A 40 -1.28 0.34 -20.59
C GLU A 40 -2.77 -0.09 -20.53
N ASP A 41 -3.11 -1.33 -20.90
CA ASP A 41 -4.47 -1.87 -20.81
C ASP A 41 -4.69 -2.74 -19.55
N THR A 42 -3.72 -2.79 -18.63
CA THR A 42 -3.77 -3.66 -17.44
C THR A 42 -4.24 -2.89 -16.21
N LYS A 43 -5.16 -3.50 -15.44
CA LYS A 43 -5.75 -2.91 -14.24
C LYS A 43 -5.22 -3.58 -12.97
N PHE A 44 -4.72 -2.78 -12.05
CA PHE A 44 -4.15 -3.21 -10.78
C PHE A 44 -4.94 -2.63 -9.62
N LYS A 45 -5.62 -3.49 -8.85
CA LYS A 45 -6.24 -3.07 -7.59
C LYS A 45 -5.18 -2.93 -6.50
N ALA A 46 -5.24 -1.87 -5.72
CA ALA A 46 -4.33 -1.62 -4.62
C ALA A 46 -4.99 -0.78 -3.51
N HIS A 47 -4.29 -0.68 -2.38
CA HIS A 47 -4.61 0.23 -1.30
C HIS A 47 -3.78 1.51 -1.43
N SER A 48 -4.45 2.66 -1.52
CA SER A 48 -3.83 3.98 -1.69
C SER A 48 -2.89 4.31 -0.53
N ASN A 49 -3.27 3.93 0.70
CA ASN A 49 -2.47 4.14 1.91
C ASN A 49 -1.14 3.35 1.90
N VAL A 50 -1.14 2.10 1.42
CA VAL A 50 0.07 1.28 1.30
C VAL A 50 0.99 1.88 0.23
N LEU A 51 0.43 2.25 -0.93
CA LEU A 51 1.20 2.91 -1.99
C LEU A 51 1.81 4.24 -1.52
N ALA A 52 1.05 5.06 -0.79
CA ALA A 52 1.52 6.34 -0.23
C ALA A 52 2.58 6.18 0.86
N ALA A 53 2.45 5.14 1.70
CA ALA A 53 3.42 4.84 2.74
C ALA A 53 4.78 4.41 2.15
N SER A 54 4.74 3.67 1.04
CA SER A 54 5.94 3.10 0.41
C SER A 54 6.57 3.99 -0.67
N SER A 55 5.88 5.03 -1.15
CA SER A 55 6.38 5.87 -2.25
C SER A 55 5.93 7.32 -2.15
N LEU A 56 6.90 8.24 -2.21
CA LEU A 56 6.64 9.69 -2.24
C LEU A 56 5.85 10.11 -3.49
N TYR A 57 6.04 9.41 -4.62
CA TYR A 57 5.28 9.66 -5.84
C TYR A 57 3.77 9.47 -5.62
N PHE A 58 3.39 8.28 -5.12
CA PHE A 58 2.00 7.97 -4.83
C PHE A 58 1.43 8.84 -3.71
N LYS A 59 2.23 9.11 -2.67
CA LYS A 59 1.86 10.02 -1.59
C LYS A 59 1.47 11.40 -2.11
N ASN A 60 2.30 12.01 -2.95
CA ASN A 60 2.04 13.34 -3.50
C ASN A 60 0.78 13.34 -4.38
N ILE A 61 0.58 12.30 -5.20
CA ILE A 61 -0.62 12.15 -6.02
C ILE A 61 -1.87 12.09 -5.15
N PHE A 62 -1.92 11.17 -4.18
CA PHE A 62 -3.10 10.95 -3.35
C PHE A 62 -3.40 12.12 -2.39
N TRP A 63 -2.39 12.87 -1.94
CA TRP A 63 -2.58 14.00 -1.02
C TRP A 63 -2.86 15.33 -1.71
N SER A 64 -2.57 15.46 -3.02
CA SER A 64 -2.76 16.71 -3.78
C SER A 64 -4.22 17.08 -4.10
N HIS A 65 -5.20 16.44 -3.43
CA HIS A 65 -6.65 16.75 -3.53
C HIS A 65 -7.30 16.57 -4.92
N THR A 66 -6.59 16.04 -5.92
CA THR A 66 -7.16 15.70 -7.25
C THR A 66 -8.02 14.44 -7.24
N ILE A 67 -8.06 13.72 -6.12
CA ILE A 67 -8.58 12.36 -6.01
C ILE A 67 -9.57 12.33 -4.82
N CYS A 68 -10.84 12.62 -5.08
CA CYS A 68 -11.91 12.78 -4.08
C CYS A 68 -12.92 11.61 -4.10
N ILE A 69 -12.78 10.71 -3.13
CA ILE A 69 -13.68 9.67 -2.58
C ILE A 69 -14.36 8.65 -3.54
N SER A 70 -14.11 7.36 -3.22
CA SER A 70 -14.73 6.10 -3.67
C SER A 70 -14.25 5.57 -5.04
N SER A 71 -13.27 4.66 -5.01
CA SER A 71 -12.69 3.95 -6.16
C SER A 71 -12.04 4.85 -7.21
N HIS A 72 -10.79 5.25 -6.95
CA HIS A 72 -10.04 6.09 -7.88
C HIS A 72 -9.33 5.28 -8.95
N VAL A 73 -9.31 5.82 -10.16
CA VAL A 73 -8.52 5.30 -11.28
C VAL A 73 -7.32 6.21 -11.47
N LEU A 74 -6.11 5.65 -11.44
CA LEU A 74 -4.86 6.36 -11.74
C LEU A 74 -4.23 5.73 -12.98
N GLU A 75 -4.14 6.48 -14.06
CA GLU A 75 -3.46 6.06 -15.30
C GLU A 75 -1.98 6.45 -15.25
N LEU A 76 -1.10 5.51 -15.61
CA LEU A 76 0.34 5.71 -15.73
C LEU A 76 0.76 5.43 -17.19
N ASP A 77 0.98 6.50 -17.96
CA ASP A 77 1.22 6.39 -19.41
C ASP A 77 2.66 5.96 -19.76
N ASP A 78 3.64 6.27 -18.92
CA ASP A 78 5.08 6.07 -19.19
C ASP A 78 5.67 4.82 -18.52
N LEU A 79 4.83 3.81 -18.24
CA LEU A 79 5.24 2.61 -17.53
C LEU A 79 4.69 1.36 -18.22
N LYS A 80 5.51 0.30 -18.30
CA LYS A 80 5.04 -1.01 -18.77
C LYS A 80 4.36 -1.78 -17.64
N ALA A 81 3.30 -2.55 -17.95
CA ALA A 81 2.58 -3.34 -16.95
C ALA A 81 3.47 -4.33 -16.19
N GLU A 82 4.47 -4.93 -16.85
CA GLU A 82 5.45 -5.83 -16.23
C GLU A 82 6.30 -5.11 -15.17
N VAL A 83 6.81 -3.92 -15.50
CA VAL A 83 7.62 -3.12 -14.56
C VAL A 83 6.78 -2.69 -13.37
N PHE A 84 5.53 -2.29 -13.62
CA PHE A 84 4.62 -1.93 -12.53
C PHE A 84 4.28 -3.13 -11.63
N THR A 85 4.19 -4.33 -12.18
CA THR A 85 3.97 -5.56 -11.41
C THR A 85 5.11 -5.79 -10.42
N GLU A 86 6.36 -5.61 -10.85
CA GLU A 86 7.53 -5.74 -9.97
C GLU A 86 7.55 -4.66 -8.87
N ILE A 87 7.22 -3.41 -9.21
CA ILE A 87 7.08 -2.33 -8.23
C ILE A 87 5.99 -2.67 -7.20
N LEU A 88 4.84 -3.15 -7.67
CA LEU A 88 3.72 -3.47 -6.80
C LEU A 88 4.04 -4.68 -5.90
N ASN A 89 4.72 -5.70 -6.42
CA ASN A 89 5.19 -6.83 -5.63
C ASN A 89 6.16 -6.37 -4.54
N TYR A 90 7.16 -5.56 -4.91
CA TYR A 90 8.10 -4.97 -3.95
C TYR A 90 7.37 -4.21 -2.83
N ILE A 91 6.40 -3.34 -3.16
CA ILE A 91 5.64 -2.57 -2.15
C ILE A 91 4.92 -3.49 -1.14
N TYR A 92 4.47 -4.67 -1.56
CA TYR A 92 3.67 -5.60 -0.74
C TYR A 92 4.46 -6.81 -0.20
N SER A 93 5.77 -6.86 -0.39
CA SER A 93 6.62 -7.98 0.06
C SER A 93 7.94 -7.56 0.71
N SER A 94 8.17 -6.26 0.91
CA SER A 94 9.42 -5.71 1.49
C SER A 94 9.37 -5.52 2.99
#